data_AF-A0A9J6GB23-F1
#
_entry.id   AF-A0A9J6GB23-F1
#
_cell.length_a   1.000
_cell.length_b   1.000
_cell.length_c   1.000
_cell.angle_alpha   90.00
_cell.angle_beta   90.00
_cell.angle_gamma   90.00
#
_symmetry.space_group_name_H-M   'P 1'
#
loop_
_entity.id
_entity.type
_entity.pdbx_description
1 polymer ?
#
loop_
_entity_poly.entity_id
_entity_poly.type
_entity_poly.pdbx_seq_one_letter_code
_entity_poly.pdbx_strand_id
1 'polypeptide(L)' 'MPAVKGQLNCCRTYWGCRGLKEPPQPYNFGYDSVDEFGTQTYRKEQSDARNVKTGSYGYKDAYGVYRRVEYVA' A
#
# COMPACT_ATOMS: atom_id res chain seq x y z
N MET A 1 16.33 -2.08 24.97
CA MET A 1 15.53 -3.33 24.86
C MET A 1 14.62 -3.44 26.07
N PRO A 2 13.45 -4.08 26.02
CA PRO A 2 12.43 -4.04 24.96
C PRO A 2 11.01 -3.84 25.55
N ALA A 3 10.05 -3.44 24.71
CA ALA A 3 8.63 -3.66 25.00
C ALA A 3 7.98 -4.26 23.75
N VAL A 4 8.34 -5.50 23.44
CA VAL A 4 7.61 -6.34 22.50
C VAL A 4 6.36 -6.80 23.23
N LYS A 5 5.22 -6.17 22.96
CA LYS A 5 3.90 -6.69 23.35
C LYS A 5 3.06 -6.85 22.10
N GLY A 6 3.15 -8.03 21.53
CA GLY A 6 2.37 -8.43 20.35
C GLY A 6 2.46 -9.92 20.10
N GLN A 7 2.45 -10.73 21.16
CA GLN A 7 2.38 -12.19 21.05
C GLN A 7 1.10 -12.63 21.74
N LEU A 8 0.00 -12.66 20.97
CA LEU A 8 -1.23 -13.34 21.36
C LEU A 8 -1.30 -14.65 20.57
N ASN A 9 -0.75 -15.69 21.21
CA ASN A 9 -1.24 -17.07 21.24
C ASN A 9 -1.73 -17.70 19.93
N CYS A 10 -0.79 -18.27 19.15
CA CYS A 10 -1.07 -19.46 18.36
C CYS A 10 -1.22 -20.67 19.32
N CYS A 11 -2.45 -20.88 19.81
CA CYS A 11 -2.80 -22.04 20.61
C CYS A 11 -2.80 -23.31 19.75
N ARG A 12 -1.66 -23.96 19.77
CA ARG A 12 -1.38 -25.41 19.74
C ARG A 12 -2.59 -26.32 20.07
N THR A 13 -3.40 -26.74 19.09
CA THR A 13 -4.04 -28.08 19.08
C THR A 13 -4.61 -28.43 17.70
N TYR A 14 -4.53 -29.71 17.34
CA TYR A 14 -4.98 -30.28 16.08
C TYR A 14 -6.48 -30.05 15.85
N TRP A 15 -6.84 -29.82 14.59
CA TRP A 15 -8.20 -29.65 14.01
C TRP A 15 -8.82 -28.26 14.09
N GLY A 16 -8.82 -27.59 12.92
CA GLY A 16 -9.82 -26.57 12.57
C GLY A 16 -9.27 -25.17 12.29
N CYS A 17 -8.41 -24.99 11.29
CA CYS A 17 -8.13 -23.66 10.72
C CYS A 17 -9.37 -23.15 9.96
N ARG A 18 -10.38 -22.67 10.69
CA ARG A 18 -11.40 -21.78 10.10
C ARG A 18 -10.76 -20.41 9.93
N GLY A 19 -10.78 -19.91 8.70
CA GLY A 19 -10.08 -18.71 8.27
C GLY A 19 -10.29 -17.51 9.20
N LEU A 20 -9.27 -17.22 10.01
CA LEU A 20 -9.10 -15.93 10.63
C LEU A 20 -8.66 -14.99 9.50
N LYS A 21 -9.60 -14.18 9.00
CA LYS A 21 -9.28 -13.07 8.10
C LYS A 21 -8.47 -12.08 8.92
N GLU A 22 -7.16 -12.10 8.72
CA GLU A 22 -6.23 -11.20 9.42
C GLU A 22 -6.72 -9.76 9.26
N PRO A 23 -6.68 -8.92 10.32
CA PRO A 23 -7.12 -7.54 10.20
C PRO A 23 -6.34 -6.84 9.07
N PRO A 24 -6.98 -5.93 8.31
CA PRO A 24 -6.30 -5.23 7.23
C PRO A 24 -5.04 -4.57 7.75
N GLN A 25 -3.87 -4.97 7.24
CA GLN A 25 -2.61 -4.35 7.60
C GLN A 25 -2.47 -3.07 6.79
N PRO A 26 -2.41 -1.88 7.42
CA PRO A 26 -2.17 -0.64 6.71
C PRO A 26 -0.84 -0.71 5.98
N TYR A 27 -0.83 -0.24 4.74
CA TYR A 27 0.40 -0.13 3.96
C TYR A 27 0.45 1.24 3.29
N ASN A 28 1.66 1.64 2.94
CA ASN A 28 1.91 2.80 2.09
C ASN A 28 3.08 2.45 1.18
N PHE A 29 2.85 2.55 -0.12
CA PHE A 29 3.90 2.42 -1.11
C PHE A 29 3.80 3.53 -2.14
N GLY A 30 4.95 3.90 -2.69
CA GLY A 30 5.01 4.79 -3.82
C GLY A 30 6.32 4.64 -4.54
N TYR A 31 6.30 4.98 -5.82
CA TYR A 31 7.50 5.07 -6.63
C TYR A 31 7.39 6.28 -7.55
N ASP A 32 8.54 6.84 -7.85
CA ASP A 32 8.78 7.79 -8.92
C ASP A 32 9.85 7.21 -9.84
N SER A 33 9.67 7.44 -11.14
CA SER A 33 10.65 7.05 -12.14
C SER A 33 10.69 8.10 -13.24
N VAL A 34 11.88 8.26 -13.83
CA VAL A 34 12.09 9.13 -14.98
C VAL A 34 12.63 8.25 -16.09
N ASP A 35 12.01 8.34 -17.27
CA ASP A 35 12.52 7.65 -18.46
C ASP A 35 13.68 8.43 -19.12
N GLU A 36 14.31 7.81 -20.12
CA GLU A 36 15.41 8.39 -20.89
C GLU A 36 15.00 9.64 -21.68
N PHE A 37 13.70 9.82 -21.93
CA PHE A 37 13.12 10.92 -22.68
C PHE A 37 12.67 12.08 -21.78
N GLY A 38 12.87 11.98 -20.47
CA GLY A 38 12.52 13.00 -19.48
C GLY A 38 11.07 12.97 -18.99
N THR A 39 10.29 11.94 -19.35
CA THR A 39 8.96 11.70 -18.80
C THR A 39 9.08 11.18 -17.37
N GLN A 40 8.49 11.91 -16.43
CA GLN A 40 8.41 11.48 -15.03
C GLN A 40 7.08 10.77 -14.81
N THR A 41 7.11 9.55 -14.28
CA THR A 41 5.91 8.85 -13.83
C THR A 41 5.96 8.67 -12.32
N TYR A 42 4.81 8.76 -11.67
CA TYR A 42 4.73 8.55 -10.23
C TYR A 42 3.45 7.83 -9.86
N ARG A 43 3.53 7.02 -8.80
CA ARG A 43 2.39 6.36 -8.17
C ARG A 43 2.58 6.37 -6.67
N LYS A 44 1.50 6.65 -5.95
CA LYS A 44 1.41 6.48 -4.50
C LYS A 44 0.08 5.83 -4.14
N GLU A 45 0.11 4.87 -3.24
CA GLU A 45 -1.06 4.15 -2.74
C GLU A 45 -0.89 3.86 -1.26
N GLN A 46 -1.95 4.09 -0.50
CA GLN A 46 -2.02 3.79 0.92
C GLN A 46 -3.32 3.05 1.23
N SER A 47 -3.26 2.13 2.20
CA SER A 47 -4.40 1.41 2.76
C SER A 47 -4.54 1.72 4.24
N ASP A 48 -5.77 1.90 4.71
CA ASP A 48 -6.07 2.06 6.12
C ASP A 48 -6.44 0.74 6.81
N ALA A 49 -6.67 0.80 8.13
CA ALA A 49 -7.09 -0.35 8.94
C ALA A 49 -8.52 -0.85 8.61
N ARG A 50 -9.26 -0.12 7.77
CA ARG A 50 -10.60 -0.47 7.27
C ARG A 50 -10.54 -1.06 5.86
N ASN A 51 -9.35 -1.29 5.32
CA ASN A 51 -9.11 -1.79 3.95
C ASN A 51 -9.56 -0.81 2.85
N VAL A 52 -9.71 0.47 3.19
CA VAL A 52 -9.93 1.55 2.21
C VAL A 52 -8.58 1.91 1.61
N LYS A 53 -8.51 1.89 0.28
CA LYS A 53 -7.31 2.18 -0.50
C LYS A 53 -7.49 3.52 -1.18
N THR A 54 -6.53 4.40 -0.95
CA THR A 54 -6.50 5.69 -1.64
C THR A 54 -5.16 5.85 -2.30
N GLY A 55 -5.15 6.53 -3.44
CA GLY A 55 -3.92 6.73 -4.15
C GLY A 55 -4.03 7.75 -5.25
N SER A 56 -2.89 8.06 -5.84
CA SER A 56 -2.84 8.80 -7.08
C SER A 56 -1.69 8.32 -7.93
N TYR A 57 -1.93 8.27 -9.24
CA TYR A 57 -0.89 8.03 -10.21
C TYR A 57 -0.94 9.11 -11.28
N GLY A 58 0.19 9.34 -11.93
CA GLY A 58 0.28 10.36 -12.95
C GLY A 58 1.60 10.35 -13.65
N TYR A 59 1.71 11.23 -14.63
CA TYR A 59 2.93 11.48 -15.36
C TYR A 59 3.08 12.95 -15.73
N LYS A 60 4.33 13.33 -15.98
CA LYS A 60 4.73 14.62 -16.51
C LYS A 60 5.65 14.36 -17.70
N ASP A 61 5.25 14.76 -18.90
CA ASP A 61 6.13 14.65 -20.06
C ASP A 61 7.19 15.77 -20.09
N ALA A 62 8.18 15.62 -20.98
CA ALA A 62 9.23 16.62 -21.19
C ALA A 62 8.70 17.94 -21.79
N TYR A 63 7.53 17.92 -22.44
CA TYR A 63 6.86 19.08 -23.00
C TYR A 63 6.03 19.85 -21.95
N GLY A 64 5.99 19.37 -20.70
CA GLY A 64 5.28 19.98 -19.58
C GLY A 64 3.83 19.53 -19.41
N VAL A 65 3.33 18.58 -20.19
CA VAL A 65 1.99 17.99 -20.02
C VAL A 65 1.98 17.15 -18.76
N TYR A 66 1.12 17.53 -17.83
CA TYR A 66 0.94 16.85 -16.57
C TYR A 66 -0.45 16.24 -16.47
N ARG A 67 -0.52 14.97 -16.11
CA ARG A 67 -1.78 14.28 -15.80
C ARG A 67 -1.67 13.60 -14.45
N ARG A 68 -2.74 13.69 -13.67
CA ARG A 68 -2.90 13.03 -12.38
C ARG A 68 -4.30 12.48 -12.25
N VAL A 69 -4.40 11.26 -11.74
CA VAL A 69 -5.66 10.62 -11.37
C VAL A 69 -5.60 10.34 -9.87
N GLU A 70 -6.67 10.68 -9.17
CA GLU A 70 -6.89 10.34 -7.76
C GLU A 70 -8.00 9.29 -7.69
N TYR A 71 -7.84 8.29 -6.82
CA TYR A 71 -8.81 7.21 -6.66
C TYR A 71 -9.02 6.82 -5.19
N VAL A 72 -10.19 6.23 -4.95
CA VAL A 72 -10.64 5.65 -3.67
C VAL A 72 -11.26 4.29 -3.98
N ALA A 73 -10.82 3.24 -3.28
CA ALA A 73 -11.25 1.85 -3.45
C ALA A 73 -11.45 1.14 -2.10
#